data_AF-A0A845B3L4-F1
#
_entry.id   AF-A0A845B3L4-F1
#
_cell.length_a   1.000
_cell.length_b   1.000
_cell.length_c   1.000
_cell.angle_alpha   90.00
_cell.angle_beta   90.00
_cell.angle_gamma   90.00
#
_symmetry.space_group_name_H-M   'P 1'
#
loop_
_entity.id
_entity.type
_entity.pdbx_description
1 polymer ?
#
loop_
_entity_poly.entity_id
_entity_poly.type
_entity_poly.pdbx_seq_one_letter_code
_entity_poly.pdbx_strand_id
1 'polypeptide(L)' 'MMHALIEALRAALDDAVLTDPADLVPYSRDWLGKREGRPSAVARPADAAAVAVVLRLCAEHGVGVVPQGGE' A
#
# COMPACT_ATOMS: atom_id res chain seq x y z
N MET A 1 2.34 15.21 -3.47
CA MET A 1 2.57 14.37 -2.27
C MET A 1 2.31 12.90 -2.56
N MET A 2 1.05 12.46 -2.76
CA MET A 2 0.72 11.03 -2.99
C MET A 2 1.38 10.43 -4.25
N HIS A 3 1.40 11.16 -5.36
CA HIS A 3 2.02 10.70 -6.61
C HIS A 3 3.53 10.41 -6.45
N ALA A 4 4.26 11.29 -5.74
CA ALA A 4 5.69 11.10 -5.49
C ALA A 4 5.98 9.88 -4.61
N LEU A 5 5.12 9.60 -3.62
CA LEU A 5 5.23 8.38 -2.80
C LEU A 5 5.01 7.12 -3.64
N ILE A 6 3.99 7.11 -4.51
CA ILE A 6 3.70 5.95 -5.38
C ILE A 6 4.88 5.64 -6.30
N GLU A 7 5.48 6.67 -6.91
CA GLU A 7 6.67 6.49 -7.75
C GLU A 7 7.88 5.98 -6.95
N ALA A 8 8.10 6.49 -5.73
CA ALA A 8 9.17 6.01 -4.86
C ALA A 8 8.95 4.55 -4.43
N LEU A 9 7.71 4.17 -4.13
CA LEU A 9 7.35 2.78 -3.79
C LEU A 9 7.59 1.86 -4.98
N ARG A 10 7.16 2.24 -6.19
CA ARG A 10 7.39 1.45 -7.42
C ARG A 10 8.88 1.30 -7.72
N ALA A 11 9.67 2.35 -7.55
CA ALA A 11 11.12 2.27 -7.74
C ALA A 11 11.81 1.32 -6.74
N ALA A 12 11.22 1.09 -5.57
CA ALA A 12 11.80 0.25 -4.53
C ALA A 12 11.25 -1.17 -4.48
N LEU A 13 10.03 -1.40 -5.00
CA LEU A 13 9.28 -2.65 -4.90
C LEU A 13 8.79 -3.21 -6.26
N ASP A 14 9.09 -2.53 -7.36
CA ASP A 14 8.66 -2.88 -8.72
C ASP A 14 7.14 -3.13 -8.82
N ASP A 15 6.73 -4.25 -9.42
CA ASP A 15 5.33 -4.66 -9.64
C ASP A 15 4.58 -5.03 -8.34
N ALA A 16 5.23 -4.96 -7.19
CA ALA A 16 4.58 -5.21 -5.91
C ALA A 16 3.77 -4.01 -5.38
N VAL A 17 3.58 -2.95 -6.19
CA VAL A 17 2.77 -1.77 -5.85
C VAL A 17 1.56 -1.65 -6.80
N LEU A 18 0.38 -1.95 -6.26
CA LEU A 18 -0.89 -1.85 -6.98
C LEU A 18 -1.45 -0.42 -6.88
N THR A 19 -1.93 0.10 -8.00
CA THR A 19 -2.59 1.41 -8.08
C THR A 19 -3.79 1.43 -9.00
N ASP A 20 -3.99 0.39 -9.81
CA ASP A 20 -5.16 0.30 -10.69
C ASP A 20 -6.41 0.23 -9.81
N PRO A 21 -7.43 1.07 -10.04
CA PRO A 21 -8.67 1.02 -9.28
C PRO A 21 -9.27 -0.38 -9.15
N ALA A 22 -9.18 -1.23 -10.18
CA ALA A 22 -9.70 -2.60 -10.15
C ALA A 22 -8.92 -3.49 -9.17
N ASP A 23 -7.60 -3.35 -9.11
CA ASP A 23 -6.72 -4.10 -8.21
C ASP A 23 -6.84 -3.65 -6.75
N LEU A 24 -7.35 -2.45 -6.51
CA LEU A 24 -7.54 -1.89 -5.16
C LEU A 24 -8.85 -2.32 -4.51
N VAL A 25 -9.85 -2.74 -5.30
CA VAL A 25 -11.18 -3.16 -4.79
C VAL A 25 -11.07 -4.22 -3.69
N PRO A 26 -10.28 -5.30 -3.82
CA PRO A 26 -10.17 -6.32 -2.78
C PRO A 26 -9.64 -5.80 -1.43
N TYR A 27 -8.85 -4.72 -1.45
CA TYR A 27 -8.26 -4.10 -0.27
C TYR A 27 -9.10 -2.95 0.29
N SER A 28 -10.21 -2.61 -0.37
CA SER A 28 -11.08 -1.51 0.04
C SER A 28 -12.07 -1.90 1.14
N ARG A 29 -12.25 -3.19 1.44
CA ARG A 29 -13.24 -3.65 2.43
C ARG A 29 -12.64 -4.63 3.41
N ASP A 30 -13.06 -4.55 4.67
CA ASP A 30 -12.75 -5.59 5.64
C ASP A 30 -13.54 -6.88 5.36
N TRP A 31 -13.11 -8.00 5.93
CA TRP A 31 -13.71 -9.32 5.69
C TRP A 31 -15.20 -9.38 6.07
N LEU A 32 -15.63 -8.62 7.10
CA LEU A 32 -17.02 -8.54 7.53
C LEU A 32 -17.87 -7.58 6.67
N GLY A 33 -17.26 -6.85 5.73
CA GLY A 33 -17.92 -5.84 4.90
C GLY A 33 -18.45 -4.64 5.70
N LYS A 34 -17.96 -4.42 6.92
CA LYS A 34 -18.41 -3.35 7.83
C LYS A 34 -17.59 -2.08 7.68
N ARG A 35 -16.36 -2.17 7.17
CA ARG A 35 -15.46 -1.04 6.97
C ARG A 35 -15.09 -0.94 5.50
N GLU A 36 -15.24 0.25 4.94
CA GLU A 36 -14.84 0.57 3.57
C GLU A 36 -13.79 1.69 3.60
N GLY A 37 -12.64 1.42 2.98
CA GLY A 37 -11.54 2.35 2.78
C GLY A 37 -11.38 2.69 1.30
N ARG A 38 -10.58 3.71 1.02
CA ARG A 38 -10.19 4.12 -0.33
C ARG A 38 -8.66 4.20 -0.40
N PRO A 39 -7.96 3.05 -0.48
CA PRO A 39 -6.51 3.07 -0.57
C PRO A 39 -6.06 3.82 -1.83
N SER A 40 -4.98 4.58 -1.74
CA SER A 40 -4.36 5.22 -2.91
C SER A 40 -3.37 4.29 -3.62
N ALA A 41 -2.84 3.30 -2.90
CA ALA A 41 -1.99 2.23 -3.40
C ALA A 41 -2.00 1.07 -2.41
N VAL A 42 -1.60 -0.12 -2.86
CA VAL A 42 -1.33 -1.30 -2.02
C VAL A 42 0.08 -1.79 -2.32
N ALA A 43 0.94 -1.86 -1.30
CA ALA A 43 2.27 -2.45 -1.40
C ALA A 43 2.25 -3.89 -0.88
N ARG A 44 2.88 -4.82 -1.61
CA ARG A 44 2.98 -6.25 -1.29
C ARG A 44 4.44 -6.68 -1.09
N PRO A 45 5.13 -6.17 -0.04
CA PRO A 45 6.53 -6.48 0.20
C PRO A 45 6.77 -7.98 0.41
N ALA A 46 7.85 -8.50 -0.16
CA ALA A 46 8.19 -9.93 -0.11
C ALA A 46 8.85 -10.35 1.22
N ASP A 47 9.44 -9.41 1.95
CA ASP A 47 10.15 -9.66 3.19
C ASP A 47 10.11 -8.47 4.15
N ALA A 48 10.66 -8.66 5.34
CA ALA A 48 10.70 -7.62 6.38
C ALA A 48 11.57 -6.40 6.00
N ALA A 49 12.58 -6.57 5.16
CA ALA A 49 13.42 -5.45 4.72
C ALA A 49 12.63 -4.53 3.77
N ALA A 50 11.88 -5.12 2.84
CA ALA A 50 10.96 -4.39 1.97
C ALA A 50 9.84 -3.69 2.77
N VAL A 51 9.30 -4.32 3.81
CA VAL A 51 8.35 -3.66 4.73
C VAL A 51 8.97 -2.41 5.36
N ALA A 52 10.20 -2.49 5.86
CA ALA A 52 10.89 -1.35 6.46
C ALA A 52 11.08 -0.19 5.46
N VAL A 53 11.37 -0.51 4.20
CA VAL A 53 11.46 0.49 3.12
C VAL A 53 10.13 1.19 2.89
N VAL A 54 9.01 0.44 2.80
CA VAL A 54 7.66 1.01 2.64
C VAL A 54 7.33 1.96 3.81
N LEU A 55 7.54 1.51 5.05
CA LEU A 55 7.23 2.31 6.23
C LEU A 55 8.05 3.60 6.28
N ARG A 56 9.34 3.55 5.92
CA ARG A 56 10.21 4.73 5.84
C ARG A 56 9.69 5.73 4.81
N LEU A 57 9.40 5.28 3.58
CA LEU A 57 8.89 6.15 2.51
C LEU A 57 7.54 6.77 2.90
N CYS A 58 6.61 6.00 3.45
CA CYS A 58 5.34 6.53 3.94
C CYS A 58 5.54 7.60 5.04
N ALA A 59 6.48 7.38 5.98
CA ALA A 59 6.81 8.33 7.03
C ALA A 59 7.41 9.64 6.48
N GLU A 60 8.35 9.56 5.53
CA GLU A 60 8.95 10.73 4.86
C GLU A 60 7.90 11.59 4.13
N HIS A 61 6.84 10.96 3.62
CA HIS A 61 5.74 11.62 2.92
C HIS A 61 4.54 11.96 3.82
N GLY A 62 4.58 11.62 5.11
CA GLY A 62 3.49 11.87 6.06
C GLY A 62 2.19 11.09 5.75
N VAL A 63 2.30 9.92 5.14
CA VAL A 63 1.15 9.08 4.74
C VAL A 63 0.94 7.96 5.76
N GLY A 64 -0.29 7.84 6.26
CA GLY A 64 -0.69 6.76 7.16
C GLY A 64 -0.68 5.40 6.47
N VAL A 65 -0.29 4.37 7.20
CA VAL A 65 -0.23 2.98 6.72
C VAL A 65 -1.28 2.15 7.46
N VAL A 66 -2.04 1.34 6.71
CA VAL A 66 -2.96 0.34 7.26
C VAL A 66 -2.38 -1.04 6.96
N PRO A 67 -1.79 -1.73 7.95
CA PRO A 67 -1.38 -3.11 7.77
C PRO A 67 -2.61 -3.98 7.49
N GLN A 68 -2.56 -4.75 6.40
CA GLN A 68 -3.60 -5.71 6.05
C GLN A 68 -2.99 -7.11 5.97
N GLY A 69 -3.59 -8.04 6.69
CA GLY A 69 -3.35 -9.47 6.57
C GLY A 69 -4.69 -10.18 6.31
N GLY A 70 -4.64 -11.50 6.14
CA GLY A 70 -5.79 -12.32 5.74
C GLY A 70 -5.51 -13.03 4.41
N GLU A 71 -6.20 -14.15 4.19
CA GLU A 71 -6.19 -14.85 2.89
C GLU A 71 -6.92 -14.06 1.81
#